data_AF-A0A6C0LXI9-F1
#
_entry.id   AF-A0A6C0LXI9-F1
#
_cell.length_a   1.000
_cell.length_b   1.000
_cell.length_c   1.000
_cell.angle_alpha   90.00
_cell.angle_beta   90.00
_cell.angle_gamma   90.00
#
_symmetry.space_group_name_H-M   'P 1'
#
loop_
_entity.id
_entity.type
_entity.pdbx_description
1 polymer ?
#
loop_
_entity_poly.entity_id
_entity_poly.type
_entity_poly.pdbx_seq_one_letter_code
_entity_poly.pdbx_strand_id
1 'polypeptide(L)'
;MFTRIMIFLFLLSSGIYITKKPGVIYRKCSKEISRFNSLRTLISTTEKRSGMVYWISIKMIFKLSYNKLRCCFITSPVKKVGNNTYEVSYEINNICYKMLVQPFRGPRPVMQITDDNSNDITEHILPYMGPRYDWHCFRDNNTLFNPPSYFNHEYMTFEMSDCTTQTLHLNGDRTDS
;
A
#
# COMPACT_ATOMS: atom_id res chain seq x y z
N MET A 1 -13.96 16.88 37.20
CA MET A 1 -13.85 16.70 35.73
C MET A 1 -12.39 16.81 35.27
N PHE A 2 -11.64 17.84 35.68
CA PHE A 2 -10.20 17.99 35.40
C PHE A 2 -9.31 16.84 35.88
N THR A 3 -9.60 16.27 37.05
CA THR A 3 -8.84 15.13 37.60
C THR A 3 -8.96 13.87 36.75
N ARG A 4 -10.12 13.61 36.14
CA ARG A 4 -10.33 12.46 35.24
C ARG A 4 -9.59 12.64 33.90
N ILE A 5 -9.46 13.87 33.42
CA ILE A 5 -8.73 14.19 32.17
C ILE A 5 -7.21 14.06 32.38
N MET A 6 -6.69 14.51 33.54
CA MET A 6 -5.28 14.36 33.88
C MET A 6 -4.86 12.89 34.04
N ILE A 7 -5.72 12.06 34.65
CA ILE A 7 -5.47 10.61 34.79
C ILE A 7 -5.46 9.93 33.42
N PHE A 8 -6.34 10.33 32.49
CA PHE A 8 -6.37 9.78 31.13
C PHE A 8 -5.11 10.15 30.31
N LEU A 9 -4.63 11.40 30.45
CA LEU A 9 -3.37 11.85 29.85
C LEU A 9 -2.14 11.13 30.46
N PHE A 10 -2.16 10.89 31.78
CA PHE A 10 -1.10 10.15 32.47
C PHE A 10 -1.07 8.68 32.03
N LEU A 11 -2.23 8.04 31.89
CA LEU A 11 -2.35 6.65 31.38
C LEU A 11 -1.96 6.51 29.90
N LEU A 12 -2.22 7.53 29.07
CA LEU A 12 -1.71 7.57 27.70
C LEU A 12 -0.18 7.70 27.69
N SER A 13 0.38 8.52 28.57
CA SER A 13 1.84 8.70 28.68
C SER A 13 2.56 7.45 29.19
N SER A 14 1.96 6.72 30.13
CA SER A 14 2.51 5.46 30.64
C SER A 14 2.34 4.31 29.65
N GLY A 15 1.21 4.27 28.91
CA GLY A 15 0.98 3.33 27.81
C GLY A 15 1.99 3.48 26.66
N ILE A 16 2.43 4.71 26.38
CA ILE A 16 3.50 5.00 25.41
C ILE A 16 4.85 4.42 25.87
N TYR A 17 5.13 4.45 27.18
CA TYR A 17 6.40 3.95 27.76
C TYR A 17 6.56 2.42 27.66
N ILE A 18 5.45 1.67 27.58
CA ILE A 18 5.44 0.21 27.50
C ILE A 18 5.88 -0.31 26.12
N THR A 19 5.84 0.53 25.09
CA THR A 19 6.18 0.12 23.73
C THR A 19 7.70 0.25 23.48
N LYS A 20 8.36 -0.87 23.12
CA LYS A 20 9.83 -1.01 22.95
C LYS A 20 10.48 -0.15 21.82
N LYS A 21 9.87 0.96 21.37
CA LYS A 21 10.42 1.88 20.36
C LYS A 21 10.06 3.36 20.64
N PRO A 22 10.60 3.98 21.70
CA PRO A 22 10.27 5.36 22.08
C PRO A 22 10.57 6.38 20.97
N GLY A 23 11.64 6.18 20.19
CA GLY A 23 12.01 7.09 19.10
C GLY A 23 11.01 7.13 17.94
N VAL A 24 10.34 6.03 17.63
CA VAL A 24 9.32 5.98 16.56
C VAL A 24 8.08 6.77 16.98
N ILE A 25 7.72 6.69 18.26
CA ILE A 25 6.53 7.35 18.81
C ILE A 25 6.77 8.83 18.93
N TYR A 26 7.94 9.25 19.42
CA TYR A 26 8.33 10.65 19.46
C TYR A 26 8.25 11.30 18.07
N ARG A 27 8.80 10.64 17.04
CA ARG A 27 8.71 11.12 15.65
C ARG A 27 7.26 11.24 15.17
N LYS A 28 6.40 10.28 15.51
CA LYS A 28 4.97 10.30 15.15
C LYS A 28 4.24 11.45 15.86
N CYS A 29 4.43 11.60 17.17
CA CYS A 29 3.85 12.70 17.94
C CYS A 29 4.32 14.07 17.45
N SER A 30 5.62 14.24 17.18
CA SER A 30 6.19 15.49 16.66
C SER A 30 5.58 15.87 15.30
N LYS A 31 5.39 14.89 14.40
CA LYS A 31 4.71 15.12 13.12
C LYS A 31 3.26 15.59 13.30
N GLU A 32 2.50 14.97 14.21
CA GLU A 32 1.11 15.39 14.46
C GLU A 32 1.02 16.76 15.13
N ILE A 33 1.95 17.10 16.01
CA ILE A 33 2.04 18.44 16.62
C ILE A 33 2.35 19.50 15.57
N SER A 34 3.28 19.23 14.65
CA SER A 34 3.60 20.13 13.53
C SER A 34 2.39 20.38 12.62
N ARG A 35 1.63 19.32 12.31
CA ARG A 35 0.37 19.43 11.56
C ARG A 35 -0.67 20.28 12.28
N PHE A 36 -0.83 20.09 13.58
CA PHE A 36 -1.73 20.90 14.40
C PHE A 36 -1.35 22.38 14.40
N ASN A 37 -0.06 22.68 14.55
CA ASN A 37 0.44 24.05 14.50
C ASN A 37 0.20 24.67 13.12
N SER A 38 0.41 23.93 12.03
CA SER A 38 0.14 24.38 10.67
C SER A 38 -1.34 24.74 10.47
N LEU A 39 -2.25 23.89 10.97
CA LEU A 39 -3.69 24.14 10.94
C LEU A 39 -4.08 25.39 11.76
N ARG A 40 -3.49 25.54 12.95
CA ARG A 40 -3.73 26.70 13.81
C ARG A 40 -3.26 27.99 13.14
N THR A 41 -2.11 27.96 12.48
CA THR A 41 -1.60 29.09 11.69
C THR A 41 -2.59 29.45 10.58
N LEU A 42 -3.12 28.46 9.84
CA LEU A 42 -4.12 28.69 8.80
C LEU A 42 -5.39 29.35 9.35
N ILE A 43 -5.92 28.88 10.47
CA ILE A 43 -7.14 29.43 11.09
C ILE A 43 -6.89 30.83 11.69
N SER A 44 -5.67 31.09 12.18
CA SER A 44 -5.30 32.41 12.70
C SER A 44 -5.26 33.51 11.63
N THR A 45 -5.19 33.14 10.35
CA THR A 45 -5.30 34.11 9.25
C THR A 45 -6.74 34.64 9.11
N THR A 46 -7.74 33.82 9.43
CA THR A 46 -9.15 34.18 9.34
C THR A 46 -9.72 34.75 10.64
N GLU A 47 -9.28 34.24 11.79
CA GLU A 47 -9.86 34.54 13.10
C GLU A 47 -8.81 35.13 14.05
N LYS A 48 -9.06 36.33 14.59
CA LYS A 48 -8.11 37.04 15.47
C LYS A 48 -8.16 36.58 16.92
N ARG A 49 -9.27 35.98 17.37
CA ARG A 49 -9.47 35.61 18.77
C ARG A 49 -8.86 34.23 19.06
N SER A 50 -7.79 34.19 19.87
CA SER A 50 -7.04 32.98 20.21
C SER A 50 -7.92 31.79 20.69
N GLY A 51 -8.91 32.05 21.55
CA GLY A 51 -9.83 31.00 22.00
C GLY A 51 -10.74 30.43 20.91
N MET A 52 -11.15 31.27 19.95
CA MET A 52 -12.00 30.86 18.82
C MET A 52 -11.20 30.06 17.80
N VAL A 53 -9.95 30.46 17.55
CA VAL A 53 -8.98 29.72 16.73
C VAL A 53 -8.80 28.29 17.27
N TYR A 54 -8.61 28.14 18.58
CA TYR A 54 -8.47 26.83 19.20
C TYR A 54 -9.74 25.97 19.07
N TRP A 55 -10.92 26.56 19.28
CA TRP A 55 -12.20 25.87 19.14
C TRP A 55 -12.46 25.39 17.71
N ILE A 56 -12.21 26.24 16.71
CA ILE A 56 -12.37 25.90 15.29
C ILE A 56 -11.37 24.81 14.88
N SER A 57 -10.14 24.87 15.38
CA SER A 57 -9.11 23.85 15.15
C SER A 57 -9.58 22.49 15.63
N ILE A 58 -10.13 22.41 16.86
CA ILE A 58 -10.71 21.18 17.41
C ILE A 58 -11.88 20.69 16.55
N LYS A 59 -12.80 21.58 16.17
CA LYS A 59 -13.95 21.22 15.32
C LYS A 59 -13.53 20.61 13.98
N MET A 60 -12.49 21.15 13.35
CA MET A 60 -11.94 20.60 12.10
C MET A 60 -11.31 19.23 12.30
N ILE A 61 -10.54 19.03 13.37
CA ILE A 61 -9.93 17.74 13.70
C ILE A 61 -11.00 16.67 13.94
N PHE A 62 -12.07 17.01 14.65
CA PHE A 62 -13.21 16.12 14.84
C PHE A 62 -13.88 15.77 13.50
N LYS A 63 -14.11 16.75 12.62
CA LYS A 63 -14.69 16.51 11.29
C LYS A 63 -13.82 15.59 10.44
N LEU A 64 -12.50 15.81 10.42
CA LEU A 64 -11.54 14.96 9.70
C LEU A 64 -11.50 13.55 10.26
N SER A 65 -11.48 13.42 11.60
CA SER A 65 -11.47 12.12 12.28
C SER A 65 -12.76 11.36 12.01
N TYR A 66 -13.91 12.05 12.04
CA TYR A 66 -15.22 11.48 11.69
C TYR A 66 -15.25 10.98 10.24
N ASN A 67 -14.77 11.78 9.28
CA ASN A 67 -14.70 11.36 7.87
C ASN A 67 -13.81 10.13 7.70
N LYS A 68 -12.63 10.11 8.33
CA LYS A 68 -11.72 8.95 8.27
C LYS A 68 -12.35 7.69 8.84
N LEU A 69 -13.05 7.80 9.98
CA LEU A 69 -13.79 6.68 10.56
C LEU A 69 -14.91 6.24 9.61
N ARG A 70 -15.69 7.17 9.05
CA ARG A 70 -16.75 6.89 8.10
C ARG A 70 -16.23 6.14 6.86
N CYS A 71 -15.13 6.59 6.24
CA CYS A 71 -14.52 5.91 5.10
C CYS A 71 -14.08 4.48 5.47
N CYS A 72 -13.46 4.30 6.64
CA CYS A 72 -12.97 3.01 7.10
C CYS A 72 -14.11 2.01 7.39
N PHE A 73 -15.21 2.47 7.99
CA PHE A 73 -16.33 1.61 8.40
C PHE A 73 -17.34 1.32 7.29
N ILE A 74 -17.57 2.25 6.36
CA ILE A 74 -18.67 2.15 5.38
C ILE A 74 -18.19 1.62 4.01
N THR A 75 -16.92 1.82 3.67
CA THR A 75 -16.41 1.57 2.32
C THR A 75 -15.12 0.76 2.38
N SER A 76 -15.22 -0.56 2.20
CA SER A 76 -14.09 -1.26 1.60
C SER A 76 -13.93 -0.67 0.19
N PRO A 77 -12.73 -0.18 -0.20
CA PRO A 77 -12.55 0.46 -1.49
C PRO A 77 -12.87 -0.49 -2.64
N VAL A 78 -12.67 -1.80 -2.44
CA VAL A 78 -13.03 -2.84 -3.39
C VAL A 78 -13.72 -3.99 -2.66
N LYS A 79 -14.87 -4.43 -3.17
CA LYS A 79 -15.62 -5.60 -2.70
C LYS A 79 -15.94 -6.51 -3.87
N LYS A 80 -15.63 -7.80 -3.78
CA LYS A 80 -16.06 -8.79 -4.78
C LYS A 80 -17.55 -9.08 -4.58
N VAL A 81 -18.37 -8.84 -5.60
CA VAL A 81 -19.84 -9.03 -5.53
C VAL A 81 -20.28 -10.30 -6.26
N GLY A 82 -19.48 -10.80 -7.21
CA GLY A 82 -19.80 -12.00 -7.98
C GLY A 82 -18.60 -12.60 -8.69
N ASN A 83 -18.86 -13.38 -9.76
CA ASN A 83 -17.80 -13.95 -10.57
C ASN A 83 -17.19 -12.84 -11.44
N ASN A 84 -15.90 -12.56 -11.24
CA ASN A 84 -15.15 -11.52 -11.95
C ASN A 84 -15.82 -10.12 -11.96
N THR A 85 -16.57 -9.78 -10.90
CA THR A 85 -17.21 -8.46 -10.75
C THR A 85 -16.83 -7.86 -9.40
N TYR A 86 -16.33 -6.63 -9.44
CA TYR A 86 -15.84 -5.89 -8.29
C TYR A 86 -16.64 -4.59 -8.13
N GLU A 87 -17.16 -4.34 -6.93
CA GLU A 87 -17.71 -3.05 -6.53
C GLU A 87 -16.58 -2.19 -6.00
N VAL A 88 -16.32 -1.08 -6.67
CA VAL A 88 -15.37 -0.07 -6.24
C VAL A 88 -16.14 1.11 -5.69
N SER A 89 -15.86 1.46 -4.42
CA SER A 89 -16.50 2.58 -3.74
C SER A 89 -15.51 3.74 -3.62
N TYR A 90 -15.90 4.94 -4.02
CA TYR A 90 -15.07 6.15 -3.96
C TYR A 90 -15.89 7.38 -3.57
N GLU A 91 -15.23 8.42 -3.06
CA GLU A 91 -15.88 9.64 -2.58
C GLU A 91 -15.41 10.86 -3.40
N ILE A 92 -16.36 11.60 -3.96
CA ILE A 92 -16.11 12.89 -4.61
C ILE A 92 -17.01 13.92 -3.93
N ASN A 93 -16.43 15.02 -3.43
CA ASN A 93 -17.16 16.11 -2.78
C ASN A 93 -18.14 15.65 -1.67
N ASN A 94 -17.71 14.74 -0.80
CA ASN A 94 -18.55 14.18 0.27
C ASN A 94 -19.74 13.30 -0.17
N ILE A 95 -19.82 12.98 -1.46
CA ILE A 95 -20.80 12.05 -2.02
C ILE A 95 -20.08 10.73 -2.32
N CYS A 96 -20.64 9.63 -1.80
CA CYS A 96 -20.11 8.29 -2.05
C CYS A 96 -20.71 7.74 -3.34
N TYR A 97 -19.84 7.34 -4.26
CA TYR A 97 -20.18 6.69 -5.51
C TYR A 97 -19.75 5.23 -5.46
N LYS A 98 -20.48 4.40 -6.20
CA LYS A 98 -20.18 2.98 -6.36
C LYS A 98 -20.15 2.67 -7.84
N MET A 99 -19.08 2.04 -8.30
CA MET A 99 -18.97 1.53 -9.65
C MET A 99 -18.80 0.02 -9.64
N LEU A 100 -19.44 -0.67 -10.58
CA LEU A 100 -19.20 -2.09 -10.82
C LEU A 100 -18.19 -2.21 -11.96
N VAL A 101 -17.08 -2.88 -11.67
CA VAL A 101 -16.01 -3.13 -12.62
C VAL A 101 -15.97 -4.63 -12.92
N GLN A 102 -16.09 -4.97 -14.20
CA GLN A 102 -15.90 -6.31 -14.72
C GLN A 102 -14.60 -6.31 -15.53
N PRO A 103 -13.45 -6.60 -14.90
CA PRO A 103 -12.19 -6.60 -15.63
C PRO A 103 -12.21 -7.74 -16.66
N PHE A 104 -11.81 -7.48 -17.90
CA PHE A 104 -11.80 -8.49 -18.97
C PHE A 104 -10.87 -9.68 -18.66
N ARG A 105 -9.80 -9.43 -17.88
CA ARG A 105 -8.90 -10.44 -17.33
C ARG A 105 -8.73 -10.19 -15.84
N GLY A 106 -8.62 -11.27 -15.06
CA GLY A 106 -8.30 -11.17 -13.64
C GLY A 106 -6.95 -10.50 -13.38
N PRO A 107 -6.63 -10.18 -12.12
CA PRO A 107 -5.31 -9.65 -11.76
C PRO A 107 -4.21 -10.60 -12.25
N ARG A 108 -3.10 -10.03 -12.71
CA ARG A 108 -1.96 -10.83 -13.18
C ARG A 108 -1.39 -11.60 -11.98
N PRO A 109 -1.16 -12.93 -12.10
CA PRO A 109 -0.56 -13.71 -11.05
C PRO A 109 0.91 -13.37 -10.85
N VAL A 110 1.63 -12.95 -11.90
CA VAL A 110 2.99 -12.41 -11.81
C VAL A 110 2.90 -10.89 -11.63
N MET A 111 3.47 -10.39 -10.54
CA MET A 111 3.47 -8.98 -10.17
C MET A 111 4.73 -8.27 -10.65
N GLN A 112 5.89 -8.87 -10.38
CA GLN A 112 7.20 -8.30 -10.70
C GLN A 112 8.19 -9.41 -11.04
N ILE A 113 9.10 -9.11 -11.97
CA ILE A 113 10.21 -9.97 -12.38
C ILE A 113 11.49 -9.16 -12.23
N THR A 114 12.39 -9.64 -11.39
CA THR A 114 13.69 -9.01 -11.15
C THR A 114 14.84 -9.84 -11.72
N ASP A 115 15.83 -9.15 -12.28
CA ASP A 115 17.08 -9.74 -12.72
C ASP A 115 18.06 -9.98 -11.55
N ASP A 116 19.24 -10.49 -11.90
CA ASP A 116 20.39 -10.70 -11.01
C ASP A 116 20.84 -9.42 -10.28
N ASN A 117 20.68 -8.26 -10.91
CA ASN A 117 21.03 -6.95 -10.37
C ASN A 117 19.86 -6.25 -9.66
N SER A 118 18.75 -6.96 -9.43
CA SER A 118 17.51 -6.42 -8.84
C SER A 118 16.83 -5.32 -9.69
N ASN A 119 17.10 -5.27 -10.98
CA ASN A 119 16.37 -4.42 -11.92
C ASN A 119 15.03 -5.05 -12.27
N ASP A 120 14.02 -4.20 -12.43
CA ASP A 120 12.71 -4.64 -12.89
C ASP A 120 12.74 -4.88 -14.41
N ILE A 121 12.60 -6.14 -14.82
CA ILE A 121 12.56 -6.60 -16.22
C ILE A 121 11.16 -7.09 -16.62
N THR A 122 10.14 -6.80 -15.80
CA THR A 122 8.78 -7.32 -15.95
C THR A 122 8.20 -7.06 -17.35
N GLU A 123 8.32 -5.83 -17.86
CA GLU A 123 7.76 -5.46 -19.16
C GLU A 123 8.46 -6.11 -20.35
N HIS A 124 9.74 -6.45 -20.20
CA HIS A 124 10.52 -7.11 -21.24
C HIS A 124 10.19 -8.59 -21.30
N ILE A 125 9.98 -9.23 -20.15
CA ILE A 125 9.75 -10.67 -20.06
C ILE A 125 8.29 -11.07 -20.28
N LEU A 126 7.33 -10.31 -19.75
CA LEU A 126 5.91 -10.64 -19.80
C LEU A 126 5.35 -10.98 -21.20
N PRO A 127 5.72 -10.29 -22.29
CA PRO A 127 5.22 -10.61 -23.63
C PRO A 127 5.59 -12.01 -24.12
N TYR A 128 6.63 -12.63 -23.55
CA TYR A 128 7.10 -13.95 -23.93
C TYR A 128 6.47 -15.08 -23.10
N MET A 129 5.72 -14.74 -22.05
CA MET A 129 4.97 -15.72 -21.26
C MET A 129 3.67 -16.12 -21.97
N GLY A 130 3.24 -17.36 -21.74
CA GLY A 130 1.97 -17.85 -22.23
C GLY A 130 0.76 -17.15 -21.57
N PRO A 131 -0.47 -17.36 -22.09
CA PRO A 131 -1.68 -16.74 -21.54
C PRO A 131 -1.97 -17.08 -20.08
N ARG A 132 -1.38 -18.17 -19.55
CA ARG A 132 -1.49 -18.59 -18.15
C ARG A 132 -0.30 -18.13 -17.30
N TYR A 133 0.55 -17.24 -17.83
CA TYR A 133 1.83 -16.85 -17.24
C TYR A 133 2.75 -18.06 -17.04
N ASP A 134 2.64 -19.02 -17.96
CA ASP A 134 3.44 -20.22 -18.07
C ASP A 134 4.56 -20.05 -19.10
N TRP A 135 5.65 -20.80 -18.93
CA TRP A 135 6.78 -20.80 -19.86
C TRP A 135 6.75 -22.06 -20.74
N HIS A 136 7.04 -21.88 -22.02
CA HIS A 136 7.02 -22.96 -23.00
C HIS A 136 8.45 -23.45 -23.33
N CYS A 137 9.30 -23.79 -22.35
CA CYS A 137 10.65 -24.30 -22.60
C CYS A 137 11.29 -24.97 -21.35
N PHE A 138 10.52 -25.75 -20.59
CA PHE A 138 11.09 -26.54 -19.50
C PHE A 138 11.66 -27.85 -20.04
N ARG A 139 12.92 -28.14 -19.71
CA ARG A 139 13.62 -29.33 -20.20
C ARG A 139 13.37 -30.56 -19.32
N ASP A 140 13.17 -30.34 -18.02
CA ASP A 140 12.90 -31.37 -17.02
C ASP A 140 11.95 -30.83 -15.96
N ASN A 141 10.86 -31.55 -15.67
CA ASN A 141 9.96 -31.41 -14.51
C ASN A 141 9.82 -29.98 -13.91
N ASN A 142 9.68 -28.95 -14.74
CA ASN A 142 9.56 -27.55 -14.35
C ASN A 142 10.75 -26.93 -13.57
N THR A 143 11.93 -27.57 -13.54
CA THR A 143 13.08 -27.11 -12.75
C THR A 143 14.18 -26.45 -13.56
N LEU A 144 14.36 -26.85 -14.83
CA LEU A 144 15.35 -26.26 -15.74
C LEU A 144 14.65 -25.51 -16.87
N PHE A 145 14.77 -24.18 -16.85
CA PHE A 145 14.30 -23.30 -17.92
C PHE A 145 15.48 -22.92 -18.81
N ASN A 146 15.38 -23.17 -20.12
CA ASN A 146 16.36 -22.70 -21.09
C ASN A 146 15.79 -21.45 -21.78
N PRO A 147 15.99 -20.24 -21.23
CA PRO A 147 15.59 -19.03 -21.92
C PRO A 147 16.30 -18.95 -23.28
N PRO A 148 15.69 -18.34 -24.30
CA PRO A 148 16.44 -17.82 -25.43
C PRO A 148 17.66 -17.04 -24.91
N SER A 149 18.83 -17.26 -25.52
CA SER A 149 20.09 -16.54 -25.22
C SER A 149 19.94 -15.01 -25.23
N TYR A 150 18.87 -14.52 -25.86
CA TYR A 150 18.42 -13.14 -25.86
C TYR A 150 18.24 -12.50 -24.48
N PHE A 151 17.87 -13.27 -23.44
CA PHE A 151 17.64 -12.69 -22.11
C PHE A 151 18.91 -12.49 -21.29
N ASN A 152 19.99 -13.24 -21.56
CA ASN A 152 21.34 -13.05 -20.97
C ASN A 152 21.40 -12.69 -19.46
N HIS A 153 20.55 -13.30 -18.64
CA HIS A 153 20.56 -13.18 -17.18
C HIS A 153 21.00 -14.51 -16.56
N GLU A 154 21.58 -14.48 -15.35
CA GLU A 154 22.00 -15.70 -14.63
C GLU A 154 20.82 -16.36 -13.88
N TYR A 155 19.96 -15.54 -13.28
CA TYR A 155 18.71 -15.98 -12.67
C TYR A 155 17.66 -14.86 -12.75
N MET A 156 16.39 -15.25 -12.72
CA MET A 156 15.25 -14.33 -12.66
C MET A 156 14.38 -14.68 -11.46
N THR A 157 13.95 -13.68 -10.70
CA THR A 157 13.04 -13.86 -9.56
C THR A 157 11.66 -13.31 -9.88
N PHE A 158 10.65 -14.15 -9.72
CA PHE A 158 9.24 -13.84 -9.96
C PHE A 158 8.54 -13.62 -8.63
N GLU A 159 7.99 -12.43 -8.45
CA GLU A 159 7.09 -12.11 -7.34
C GLU A 159 5.65 -12.36 -7.78
N MET A 160 4.99 -13.29 -7.09
CA MET A 160 3.62 -13.69 -7.38
C MET A 160 2.61 -12.92 -6.52
N SER A 161 1.39 -12.82 -7.02
CA SER A 161 0.26 -12.14 -6.35
C SER A 161 -0.18 -12.79 -5.02
N ASP A 162 0.25 -14.02 -4.76
CA ASP A 162 0.04 -14.76 -3.50
C ASP A 162 1.18 -14.54 -2.48
N CYS A 163 2.07 -13.56 -2.75
CA CYS A 163 3.26 -13.25 -1.97
C CYS A 163 4.31 -14.37 -1.97
N THR A 164 4.23 -15.35 -2.89
CA THR A 164 5.30 -16.32 -3.09
C THR A 164 6.34 -15.78 -4.07
N THR A 165 7.58 -16.24 -3.90
CA THR A 165 8.68 -15.97 -4.82
C THR A 165 9.12 -17.26 -5.50
N GLN A 166 9.33 -17.19 -6.81
CA GLN A 166 9.90 -18.28 -7.59
C GLN A 166 11.17 -17.78 -8.25
N THR A 167 12.29 -18.44 -8.02
CA THR A 167 13.56 -18.11 -8.67
C THR A 167 13.84 -19.16 -9.74
N LEU A 168 14.03 -18.69 -10.97
CA LEU A 168 14.42 -19.52 -12.11
C LEU A 168 15.90 -19.26 -12.40
N HIS A 169 16.72 -20.30 -12.27
CA HIS A 169 18.11 -20.28 -12.70
C HIS A 169 18.20 -20.54 -14.19
N LEU A 170 18.96 -19.70 -14.90
CA LEU A 170 19.15 -19.78 -16.34
C LEU A 170 20.52 -20.41 -16.57
N ASN A 171 20.55 -21.62 -17.13
CA ASN A 171 21.82 -22.23 -17.49
C ASN A 171 22.42 -21.48 -18.68
N GLY A 172 23.49 -20.73 -18.43
CA GLY A 172 24.45 -20.35 -19.46
C GLY A 172 25.12 -21.59 -20.07
N ASP A 173 25.51 -21.47 -21.33
CA ASP A 173 26.26 -22.41 -22.16
C ASP A 173 25.52 -23.66 -22.69
N ARG A 174 24.92 -23.48 -23.87
CA ARG A 174 25.35 -24.28 -25.03
C ARG A 174 26.20 -23.41 -25.95
N THR A 175 27.51 -23.55 -25.85
CA THR A 175 28.40 -23.36 -26.98
C THR A 175 28.07 -24.47 -27.98
N ASP A 176 27.24 -24.15 -28.98
CA ASP A 176 27.08 -25.02 -30.14
C ASP A 176 28.36 -24.89 -30.99
N SER A 177 29.26 -25.87 -30.84
CA SER A 177 30.34 -26.19 -31.78
C SER A 177 29.85 -27.14 -32.86
#